data_AF-A0A8I2Z2X0-F1
#
_entry.id   AF-A0A8I2Z2X0-F1
#
_cell.length_a   1.000
_cell.length_b   1.000
_cell.length_c   1.000
_cell.angle_alpha   90.00
_cell.angle_beta   90.00
_cell.angle_gamma   90.00
#
_symmetry.space_group_name_H-M   'P 1'
#
loop_
_entity.id
_entity.type
_entity.pdbx_description
1 polymer ?
#
loop_
_entity_poly.entity_id
_entity_poly.type
_entity_poly.pdbx_seq_one_letter_code
_entity_poly.pdbx_strand_id
1 'polypeptide(L)'
;MFRPDHNRIDAKRRNIGDHRKKQFAEASHKEQKYPHRLNFYADAPTADITLEQFEQWAIDRLRILAELEACSFRNKPPAEVASHMKPLLDKLLPLESSSSQSSQLFAQRQKDHYSHFILRLAFASTEDLRRRFSRVETMLFRLRFNSDDLADRNAFVAGLELDCSPP
;
A
#
# COMPACT_ATOMS: atom_id res chain seq x y z
N MET A 1 -2.96 -53.68 37.02
CA MET A 1 -3.57 -52.68 36.12
C MET A 1 -2.93 -51.33 36.41
N PHE A 2 -1.95 -50.91 35.59
CA PHE A 2 -1.33 -49.59 35.70
C PHE A 2 -1.90 -48.70 34.59
N ARG A 3 -2.54 -47.59 34.97
CA ARG A 3 -3.03 -46.58 34.02
C ARG A 3 -1.86 -45.66 33.64
N PRO A 4 -1.54 -45.44 32.36
CA PRO A 4 -0.56 -44.45 31.97
C PRO A 4 -1.21 -43.06 31.99
N ASP A 5 -0.72 -42.16 32.85
CA ASP A 5 -1.05 -40.73 32.85
C ASP A 5 -0.59 -40.09 31.54
N HIS A 6 -1.55 -39.71 30.69
CA HIS A 6 -1.32 -39.13 29.36
C HIS A 6 -0.99 -37.63 29.36
N ASN A 7 -0.68 -37.04 30.52
CA ASN A 7 -0.58 -35.58 30.64
C ASN A 7 0.84 -35.02 30.76
N ARG A 8 1.85 -35.73 30.26
CA ARG A 8 3.22 -35.19 30.23
C ARG A 8 3.41 -34.34 28.97
N ILE A 9 3.08 -33.06 29.09
CA ILE A 9 3.36 -32.06 28.03
C ILE A 9 4.87 -32.01 27.79
N ASP A 10 5.25 -32.42 26.58
CA ASP A 10 6.62 -32.46 26.07
C ASP A 10 7.32 -31.12 26.28
N ALA A 11 8.50 -31.13 26.91
CA ALA A 11 9.23 -29.90 27.28
C ALA A 11 9.60 -29.05 26.04
N LYS A 12 9.61 -29.66 24.84
CA LYS A 12 9.84 -28.97 23.56
C LYS A 12 8.66 -28.11 23.08
N ARG A 13 7.44 -28.29 23.62
CA ARG A 13 6.26 -27.46 23.28
C ARG A 13 6.11 -26.19 24.11
N ARG A 14 6.95 -25.95 25.12
CA ARG A 14 6.87 -24.74 25.98
C ARG A 14 7.42 -23.47 25.34
N ASN A 15 8.04 -23.54 24.17
CA ASN A 15 8.67 -22.37 23.53
C ASN A 15 7.73 -21.54 22.64
N ILE A 16 6.41 -21.75 22.73
CA ILE A 16 5.40 -20.98 21.97
C ILE A 16 4.98 -19.74 22.80
N GLY A 17 5.93 -18.86 23.14
CA GLY A 17 5.58 -17.71 23.99
C GLY A 17 6.68 -16.75 24.42
N ASP A 18 7.94 -16.91 24.02
CA ASP A 18 8.98 -15.92 24.33
C ASP A 18 8.87 -14.70 23.39
N HIS A 19 7.89 -13.82 23.65
CA HIS A 19 7.76 -12.52 22.97
C HIS A 19 9.06 -11.70 23.02
N ARG A 20 9.83 -11.91 24.10
CA ARG A 20 11.12 -11.26 24.36
C ARG A 20 12.21 -11.66 23.37
N LYS A 21 12.18 -12.89 22.82
CA LYS A 21 13.11 -13.31 21.75
C LYS A 21 12.69 -12.79 20.37
N LYS A 22 11.39 -12.55 20.14
CA LYS A 22 10.90 -11.94 18.90
C LYS A 22 11.26 -10.46 18.78
N GLN A 23 11.36 -9.72 19.88
CA GLN A 23 11.76 -8.30 19.86
C GLN A 23 13.22 -8.07 19.44
N PHE A 24 14.09 -9.06 19.62
CA PHE A 24 15.50 -9.01 19.20
C PHE A 24 15.79 -9.90 17.98
N ALA A 25 14.75 -10.44 17.33
CA ALA A 25 14.94 -11.10 16.05
C ALA A 25 15.35 -10.05 15.02
N GLU A 26 16.41 -10.32 14.25
CA GLU A 26 16.73 -9.50 13.08
C GLU A 26 15.49 -9.40 12.20
N ALA A 27 15.11 -8.17 11.86
CA ALA A 27 14.01 -7.95 10.94
C ALA A 27 14.35 -8.71 9.66
N SER A 28 13.56 -9.71 9.29
CA SER A 28 13.76 -10.36 8.00
C SER A 28 13.43 -9.31 6.93
N HIS A 29 14.46 -8.70 6.34
CA HIS A 29 14.30 -7.78 5.22
C HIS A 29 13.69 -8.59 4.06
N LYS A 30 12.36 -8.54 3.92
CA LYS A 30 11.71 -9.07 2.72
C LYS A 30 11.92 -8.05 1.63
N GLU A 31 12.64 -8.44 0.57
CA GLU A 31 12.70 -7.64 -0.63
C GLU A 31 11.29 -7.41 -1.17
N GLN A 32 10.83 -6.16 -1.11
CA GLN A 32 9.55 -5.78 -1.66
C GLN A 32 9.61 -5.77 -3.18
N LYS A 33 8.86 -6.67 -3.80
CA LYS A 33 8.65 -6.69 -5.24
C LYS A 33 7.38 -5.90 -5.54
N TYR A 34 7.45 -5.05 -6.57
CA TYR A 34 6.30 -4.31 -7.06
C TYR A 34 5.92 -4.81 -8.45
N PRO A 35 5.16 -5.91 -8.58
CA PRO A 35 4.80 -6.48 -9.88
C PRO A 35 3.74 -5.65 -10.61
N HIS A 36 2.87 -4.96 -9.87
CA HIS A 36 1.77 -4.16 -10.40
C HIS A 36 1.88 -2.70 -10.00
N ARG A 37 1.19 -1.84 -10.76
CA ARG A 37 1.03 -0.42 -10.47
C ARG A 37 0.15 -0.15 -9.26
N LEU A 38 -0.91 -0.95 -9.12
CA LEU A 38 -1.83 -0.88 -7.98
C LEU A 38 -1.26 -1.65 -6.79
N ASN A 39 -1.49 -1.13 -5.58
CA ASN A 39 -1.04 -1.73 -4.34
C ASN A 39 -2.09 -1.47 -3.23
N PHE A 40 -2.30 -2.46 -2.36
CA PHE A 40 -3.15 -2.35 -1.17
C PHE A 40 -2.42 -1.86 0.07
N TYR A 41 -1.08 -1.71 -0.01
CA TYR A 41 -0.25 -1.22 1.08
C TYR A 41 -0.38 -2.08 2.36
N ALA A 42 -0.40 -3.41 2.17
CA ALA A 42 -0.58 -4.39 3.25
C ALA A 42 0.65 -4.48 4.16
N ASP A 43 1.84 -4.57 3.56
CA ASP A 43 3.11 -4.70 4.27
C ASP A 43 3.84 -3.37 4.34
N ALA A 44 4.41 -3.03 5.50
CA ALA A 44 5.19 -1.81 5.66
C ALA A 44 6.51 -1.87 4.88
N PRO A 45 7.00 -0.73 4.37
CA PRO A 45 8.31 -0.67 3.72
C PRO A 45 9.45 -0.97 4.70
N THR A 46 10.46 -1.74 4.26
CA THR A 46 11.61 -2.13 5.11
C THR A 46 12.96 -1.59 4.65
N ALA A 47 13.05 -0.96 3.48
CA ALA A 47 14.30 -0.36 3.02
C ALA A 47 14.45 1.09 3.51
N ASP A 48 15.69 1.52 3.71
CA ASP A 48 16.01 2.88 4.14
C ASP A 48 15.86 3.87 2.98
N ILE A 49 15.48 5.11 3.32
CA ILE A 49 15.36 6.24 2.39
C ILE A 49 16.01 7.47 3.02
N THR A 50 16.42 8.44 2.19
CA THR A 50 16.98 9.68 2.72
C THR A 50 15.88 10.58 3.30
N LEU A 51 16.27 11.54 4.14
CA LEU A 51 15.32 12.50 4.72
C LEU A 51 14.66 13.35 3.63
N GLU A 52 15.42 13.76 2.61
CA GLU A 52 14.90 14.55 1.49
C GLU A 52 13.88 13.75 0.68
N GLN A 53 14.12 12.46 0.47
CA GLN A 53 13.15 11.56 -0.17
C GLN A 53 11.88 11.45 0.67
N PHE A 54 12.03 11.25 1.98
CA PHE A 54 10.91 11.16 2.91
C PHE A 54 10.01 12.41 2.83
N GLU A 55 10.59 13.60 2.92
CA GLU A 55 9.85 14.86 2.85
C GLU A 55 9.22 15.09 1.48
N GLN A 56 9.99 14.92 0.40
CA GLN A 56 9.48 15.17 -0.96
C GLN A 56 8.35 14.21 -1.33
N TRP A 57 8.47 12.92 -0.99
CA TRP A 57 7.46 11.92 -1.29
C TRP A 57 6.16 12.16 -0.51
N ALA A 58 6.27 12.60 0.74
CA ALA A 58 5.12 13.01 1.54
C ALA A 58 4.41 14.23 0.94
N ILE A 59 5.17 15.27 0.57
CA ILE A 59 4.64 16.50 -0.03
C ILE A 59 3.93 16.20 -1.36
N ASP A 60 4.54 15.39 -2.22
CA ASP A 60 3.98 15.03 -3.52
C ASP A 60 2.63 14.33 -3.39
N ARG A 61 2.53 13.34 -2.49
CA ARG A 61 1.26 12.64 -2.24
C ARG A 61 0.23 13.54 -1.57
N LEU A 62 0.65 14.37 -0.61
CA LEU A 62 -0.25 15.30 0.07
C LEU A 62 -0.88 16.30 -0.90
N ARG A 63 -0.12 16.80 -1.88
CA ARG A 63 -0.63 17.68 -2.95
C ARG A 63 -1.70 16.98 -3.79
N ILE A 64 -1.47 15.73 -4.17
CA ILE A 64 -2.45 14.93 -4.95
C ILE A 64 -3.73 14.71 -4.13
N LEU A 65 -3.62 14.31 -2.86
CA LEU A 65 -4.78 14.09 -2.01
C LEU A 65 -5.57 15.38 -1.76
N ALA A 66 -4.88 16.51 -1.51
CA ALA A 66 -5.53 17.80 -1.33
C ALA A 66 -6.32 18.23 -2.58
N GLU A 67 -5.76 18.03 -3.77
CA GLU A 67 -6.43 18.41 -5.01
C GLU A 67 -7.61 17.47 -5.35
N LEU A 68 -7.48 16.17 -5.06
CA LEU A 68 -8.59 15.23 -5.17
C LEU A 68 -9.75 15.61 -4.24
N GLU A 69 -9.43 16.04 -3.03
CA GLU A 69 -10.45 16.49 -2.08
C GLU A 69 -11.11 17.80 -2.53
N ALA A 70 -10.34 18.74 -3.08
CA ALA A 70 -10.89 19.96 -3.68
C ALA A 70 -11.83 19.65 -4.84
N CYS A 71 -11.49 18.66 -5.69
CA CYS A 71 -12.36 18.18 -6.75
C CYS A 71 -13.64 17.54 -6.20
N SER A 72 -13.53 16.75 -5.13
CA SER A 72 -14.68 16.16 -4.45
C SER A 72 -15.62 17.22 -3.89
N PHE A 73 -15.08 18.28 -3.29
CA PHE A 73 -15.87 19.37 -2.72
C PHE A 73 -16.63 20.17 -3.78
N ARG A 74 -16.05 20.29 -4.98
CA ARG A 74 -16.66 20.95 -6.14
C ARG A 74 -17.66 20.08 -6.92
N ASN A 75 -17.91 18.84 -6.47
CA ASN A 75 -18.81 17.88 -7.11
C ASN A 75 -18.53 17.68 -8.62
N LYS A 76 -17.26 17.70 -9.01
CA LYS A 76 -16.86 17.51 -10.40
C LYS A 76 -17.21 16.09 -10.88
N PRO A 77 -17.65 15.92 -12.15
CA PRO A 77 -17.91 14.60 -12.70
C PRO A 77 -16.60 13.77 -12.79
N PRO A 78 -16.65 12.44 -12.64
CA PRO A 78 -15.45 11.59 -12.59
C PRO A 78 -14.49 11.76 -13.78
N ALA A 79 -15.02 12.00 -14.98
CA ALA A 79 -14.22 12.23 -16.19
C ALA A 79 -13.41 13.52 -16.13
N GLU A 80 -13.98 14.60 -15.58
CA GLU A 80 -13.27 15.88 -15.41
C GLU A 80 -12.23 15.79 -14.29
N VAL A 81 -12.54 15.06 -13.22
CA VAL A 81 -11.54 14.77 -12.17
C VAL A 81 -10.36 14.01 -12.78
N ALA A 82 -10.61 13.01 -13.62
CA ALA A 82 -9.55 12.23 -14.25
C ALA A 82 -8.66 13.08 -15.18
N SER A 83 -9.25 13.94 -16.01
CA SER A 83 -8.48 14.82 -16.90
C SER A 83 -7.67 15.86 -16.13
N HIS A 84 -8.23 16.43 -15.07
CA HIS A 84 -7.55 17.41 -14.20
C HIS A 84 -6.43 16.77 -13.37
N MET A 85 -6.63 15.54 -12.89
CA MET A 85 -5.65 14.82 -12.06
C MET A 85 -4.49 14.24 -12.86
N LYS A 86 -4.72 13.85 -14.12
CA LYS A 86 -3.70 13.24 -14.97
C LYS A 86 -2.35 13.99 -14.99
N PRO A 87 -2.29 15.30 -15.32
CA PRO A 87 -1.01 16.02 -15.35
C PRO A 87 -0.33 16.12 -13.98
N LEU A 88 -1.09 16.12 -12.89
CA LEU A 88 -0.55 16.17 -11.53
C LEU A 88 0.03 14.81 -11.11
N LEU A 89 -0.66 13.73 -11.46
CA LEU A 89 -0.18 12.36 -11.24
C LEU A 89 1.10 12.13 -12.03
N ASP A 90 1.11 12.46 -13.33
CA ASP A 90 2.28 12.26 -14.20
C ASP A 90 3.51 13.06 -13.71
N LYS A 91 3.29 14.21 -13.06
CA LYS A 91 4.36 15.05 -12.51
C LYS A 91 4.85 14.61 -11.12
N LEU A 92 3.92 14.31 -10.20
CA LEU A 92 4.24 14.16 -8.78
C LEU A 92 4.31 12.69 -8.35
N LEU A 93 3.49 11.81 -8.89
CA LEU A 93 3.50 10.36 -8.63
C LEU A 93 3.33 9.59 -9.95
N PRO A 94 4.32 9.66 -10.87
CA PRO A 94 4.27 8.92 -12.11
C PRO A 94 4.22 7.42 -11.81
N LEU A 95 3.33 6.73 -12.50
CA LEU A 95 3.12 5.30 -12.37
C LEU A 95 2.86 4.71 -13.75
N GLU A 96 3.94 4.30 -14.41
CA GLU A 96 3.90 3.70 -15.75
C GLU A 96 3.33 2.27 -15.72
N SER A 97 2.73 1.85 -16.83
CA SER A 97 2.17 0.51 -17.01
C SER A 97 3.26 -0.56 -16.88
N SER A 98 2.89 -1.75 -16.42
CA SER A 98 3.84 -2.86 -16.22
C SER A 98 4.44 -3.37 -17.54
N SER A 99 3.79 -3.08 -18.66
CA SER A 99 4.25 -3.34 -20.03
C SER A 99 5.35 -2.38 -20.48
N SER A 100 5.55 -1.24 -19.81
CA SER A 100 6.64 -0.33 -20.12
C SER A 100 7.96 -0.98 -19.69
N GLN A 101 8.92 -1.15 -20.61
CA GLN A 101 10.26 -1.68 -20.28
C GLN A 101 11.14 -0.65 -19.55
N SER A 102 10.51 0.23 -18.77
CA SER A 102 11.15 1.34 -18.06
C SER A 102 11.89 0.81 -16.83
N SER A 103 13.17 1.16 -16.71
CA SER A 103 13.96 0.87 -15.50
C SER A 103 13.47 1.63 -14.27
N GLN A 104 12.60 2.64 -14.46
CA GLN A 104 12.08 3.49 -13.39
C GLN A 104 10.85 2.91 -12.69
N LEU A 105 10.26 1.81 -13.20
CA LEU A 105 9.05 1.21 -12.64
C LEU A 105 9.17 0.88 -11.15
N PHE A 106 10.32 0.33 -10.74
CA PHE A 106 10.56 0.01 -9.34
C PHE A 106 10.58 1.27 -8.47
N ALA A 107 11.32 2.30 -8.89
CA ALA A 107 11.43 3.55 -8.15
C ALA A 107 10.09 4.30 -8.04
N GLN A 108 9.29 4.30 -9.11
CA GLN A 108 7.94 4.87 -9.14
C GLN A 108 7.00 4.18 -8.14
N ARG A 109 6.98 2.84 -8.16
CA ARG A 109 6.15 2.02 -7.26
C ARG A 109 6.64 2.10 -5.82
N GLN A 110 7.95 2.17 -5.61
CA GLN A 110 8.56 2.42 -4.31
C GLN A 110 8.13 3.78 -3.76
N LYS A 111 8.23 4.85 -4.54
CA LYS A 111 7.77 6.19 -4.15
C LYS A 111 6.30 6.19 -3.75
N ASP A 112 5.44 5.54 -4.53
CA ASP A 112 4.02 5.41 -4.20
C ASP A 112 3.79 4.63 -2.90
N HIS A 113 4.49 3.51 -2.72
CA HIS A 113 4.37 2.71 -1.51
C HIS A 113 4.79 3.48 -0.25
N TYR A 114 5.97 4.09 -0.27
CA TYR A 114 6.49 4.82 0.88
C TYR A 114 5.67 6.06 1.20
N SER A 115 5.33 6.86 0.18
CA SER A 115 4.53 8.07 0.40
C SER A 115 3.21 7.79 1.11
N HIS A 116 2.55 6.65 0.83
CA HIS A 116 1.36 6.23 1.56
C HIS A 116 1.64 6.00 3.06
N PHE A 117 2.68 5.23 3.38
CA PHE A 117 3.04 4.92 4.76
C PHE A 117 3.53 6.14 5.53
N ILE A 118 4.24 7.06 4.87
CA ILE A 118 4.68 8.32 5.47
C ILE A 118 3.45 9.15 5.89
N LEU A 119 2.45 9.28 5.02
CA LEU A 119 1.22 10.00 5.37
C LEU A 119 0.39 9.28 6.43
N ARG A 120 0.42 7.95 6.51
CA ARG A 120 -0.20 7.22 7.63
C ARG A 120 0.38 7.65 8.98
N LEU A 121 1.67 7.94 9.07
CA LEU A 121 2.29 8.44 10.30
C LEU A 121 1.72 9.81 10.69
N ALA A 122 1.53 10.71 9.73
CA ALA A 122 1.02 12.05 9.96
C ALA A 122 -0.48 12.08 10.33
N PHE A 123 -1.31 11.23 9.69
CA PHE A 123 -2.77 11.26 9.82
C PHE A 123 -3.34 10.20 10.78
N ALA A 124 -2.52 9.45 11.52
CA ALA A 124 -2.98 8.42 12.46
C ALA A 124 -3.49 8.97 13.81
N SER A 125 -3.30 10.26 14.10
CA SER A 125 -3.50 10.83 15.44
C SER A 125 -4.96 10.88 15.90
N THR A 126 -5.89 11.26 15.02
CA THR A 126 -7.32 11.39 15.34
C THR A 126 -8.16 10.55 14.39
N GLU A 127 -9.34 10.15 14.85
CA GLU A 127 -10.27 9.36 14.02
C GLU A 127 -10.74 10.14 12.78
N ASP A 128 -10.99 11.43 12.92
CA ASP A 128 -11.42 12.28 11.80
C ASP A 128 -10.37 12.38 10.70
N LEU A 129 -9.09 12.57 11.08
CA LEU A 129 -7.99 12.58 10.12
C LEU A 129 -7.85 11.23 9.42
N ARG A 130 -7.96 10.13 10.16
CA ARG A 130 -7.92 8.77 9.59
C ARG A 130 -9.05 8.54 8.59
N ARG A 131 -10.29 8.90 8.96
CA ARG A 131 -11.47 8.77 8.09
C ARG A 131 -11.32 9.60 6.82
N ARG A 132 -10.87 10.85 6.95
CA ARG A 132 -10.62 11.76 5.82
C ARG A 132 -9.53 11.20 4.90
N PHE A 133 -8.41 10.76 5.45
CA PHE A 133 -7.30 10.16 4.70
C PHE A 133 -7.75 8.91 3.94
N SER A 134 -8.38 7.94 4.61
CA SER A 134 -8.87 6.71 3.97
C SER A 134 -9.87 6.99 2.85
N ARG A 135 -10.76 7.99 3.02
CA ARG A 135 -11.72 8.40 1.99
C ARG A 135 -11.02 8.90 0.73
N VAL A 136 -10.10 9.85 0.86
CA VAL A 136 -9.42 10.46 -0.29
C VAL A 136 -8.45 9.47 -0.94
N GLU A 137 -7.77 8.63 -0.17
CA GLU A 137 -6.96 7.52 -0.70
C GLU A 137 -7.79 6.52 -1.50
N THR A 138 -8.99 6.19 -1.03
CA THR A 138 -9.92 5.33 -1.78
C THR A 138 -10.31 5.97 -3.10
N MET A 139 -10.49 7.30 -3.14
CA MET A 139 -10.75 8.02 -4.38
C MET A 139 -9.56 7.96 -5.34
N LEU A 140 -8.33 8.16 -4.83
CA LEU A 140 -7.11 8.02 -5.62
C LEU A 140 -6.98 6.61 -6.20
N PHE A 141 -7.22 5.58 -5.38
CA PHE A 141 -7.19 4.18 -5.82
C PHE A 141 -8.21 3.92 -6.93
N ARG A 142 -9.46 4.37 -6.77
CA ARG A 142 -10.51 4.23 -7.80
C ARG A 142 -10.13 4.93 -9.10
N LEU A 143 -9.56 6.13 -9.01
CA LEU A 143 -9.09 6.86 -10.18
C LEU A 143 -8.03 6.05 -10.94
N ARG A 144 -7.04 5.53 -10.22
CA ARG A 144 -5.97 4.71 -10.80
C ARG A 144 -6.51 3.41 -11.41
N PHE A 145 -7.37 2.71 -10.68
CA PHE A 145 -8.00 1.47 -11.14
C PHE A 145 -8.81 1.66 -12.44
N ASN A 146 -9.54 2.77 -12.57
CA ASN A 146 -10.29 3.08 -13.78
C ASN A 146 -9.40 3.48 -14.96
N SER A 147 -8.23 4.06 -14.68
CA SER A 147 -7.23 4.42 -15.70
C SER A 147 -6.31 3.28 -16.12
N ASP A 148 -6.44 2.11 -15.49
CA ASP A 148 -5.53 0.98 -15.67
C ASP A 148 -5.98 0.05 -16.80
N ASP A 149 -4.99 -0.50 -17.48
CA ASP A 149 -5.22 -1.39 -18.63
C ASP A 149 -5.93 -2.65 -18.15
N LEU A 150 -6.83 -3.20 -18.97
CA LEU A 150 -7.58 -4.40 -18.60
C LEU A 150 -6.65 -5.59 -18.29
N ALA A 151 -5.53 -5.70 -18.99
CA ALA A 151 -4.53 -6.74 -18.74
C ALA A 151 -3.87 -6.58 -17.35
N ASP A 152 -3.40 -5.37 -17.02
CA ASP A 152 -2.74 -5.09 -15.73
C ASP A 152 -3.73 -5.22 -14.57
N ARG A 153 -4.99 -4.81 -14.76
CA ARG A 153 -6.08 -5.00 -13.78
C ARG A 153 -6.38 -6.47 -13.54
N ASN A 154 -6.50 -7.26 -14.59
CA ASN A 154 -6.78 -8.69 -14.46
C ASN A 154 -5.61 -9.41 -13.79
N ALA A 155 -4.37 -9.06 -14.14
CA ALA A 155 -3.18 -9.60 -13.49
C ALA A 155 -3.13 -9.23 -12.00
N PHE A 156 -3.44 -7.98 -11.66
CA PHE A 156 -3.53 -7.52 -10.28
C PHE A 156 -4.61 -8.28 -9.49
N VAL A 157 -5.82 -8.42 -10.05
CA VAL A 157 -6.94 -9.12 -9.39
C VAL A 157 -6.67 -10.62 -9.22
N ALA A 158 -6.06 -11.27 -10.21
CA ALA A 158 -5.66 -12.67 -10.13
C ALA A 158 -4.66 -12.92 -8.99
N GLY A 159 -3.79 -11.95 -8.70
CA GLY A 159 -2.85 -12.02 -7.58
C GLY A 159 -3.47 -11.85 -6.19
N LEU A 160 -4.77 -11.52 -6.07
CA LEU A 160 -5.42 -11.27 -4.78
C LEU A 160 -6.06 -12.51 -4.15
N GLU A 161 -5.98 -13.68 -4.81
CA GLU A 161 -6.59 -14.94 -4.35
C GLU A 161 -8.07 -14.77 -3.93
N LEU A 162 -8.78 -13.84 -4.59
CA LEU A 162 -10.22 -13.67 -4.37
C LEU A 162 -10.92 -14.77 -5.15
N ASP A 163 -11.79 -15.54 -4.48
CA ASP A 163 -12.66 -16.55 -5.10
C ASP A 163 -13.67 -15.87 -6.04
N CYS A 164 -13.20 -15.45 -7.21
CA CYS A 164 -14.02 -14.87 -8.26
C CYS A 164 -14.56 -16.00 -9.14
N SER A 165 -15.32 -16.94 -8.57
CA SER A 165 -16.09 -17.88 -9.37
C SER A 165 -17.27 -17.14 -10.02
N PRO A 166 -17.42 -17.12 -11.35
CA PRO A 166 -18.66 -16.63 -11.94
C PRO A 166 -19.84 -17.49 -11.45
N PRO A 167 -21.02 -16.90 -11.22
CA PRO A 167 -22.21 -17.63 -10.80
C PRO A 167 -22.70 -18.62 -11.87
#